data_AF-A0A0C2SV60-F1
#
_entry.id   AF-A0A0C2SV60-F1
#
_cell.length_a   1.000
_cell.length_b   1.000
_cell.length_c   1.000
_cell.angle_alpha   90.00
_cell.angle_beta   90.00
_cell.angle_gamma   90.00
#
_symmetry.space_group_name_H-M   'P 1'
#
loop_
_entity.id
_entity.type
_entity.pdbx_description
1 polymer ?
#
loop_
_entity_poly.entity_id
_entity_poly.type
_entity_poly.pdbx_seq_one_letter_code
_entity_poly.pdbx_strand_id
1 'polypeptide(L)'
;MPYSSSRNSSYYHNRSSSPTAPQRPRRGQHSELHSRSHSPSIPRSSSPPSDKSTSSKHRRSSTESDLDDDEHSPKRHKGNTDALISKGRIYGRYGEMWRTIRSIVEEGVTRTEDDDESHYTASQNAAYRAFKRLLLVFPTLADEIESFGMKTVIDKLDTGRRRARSEDINSVKSDIGEWRQWNPPFPKTDRSLSGFKHPMCGHLLCPIDEDWNNEES
;
A
#
# COMPACT_ATOMS: atom_id res chain seq x y z
N MET A 1 -0.53 43.08 -11.89
CA MET A 1 -0.99 42.68 -10.55
C MET A 1 0.08 41.79 -9.92
N PRO A 2 1.03 42.32 -9.12
CA PRO A 2 2.01 41.49 -8.43
C PRO A 2 1.51 41.13 -7.02
N TYR A 3 1.43 39.84 -6.71
CA TYR A 3 1.21 39.37 -5.35
C TYR A 3 2.55 39.35 -4.61
N SER A 4 2.72 40.31 -3.71
CA SER A 4 3.74 40.30 -2.66
C SER A 4 3.26 39.40 -1.52
N SER A 5 3.95 38.29 -1.27
CA SER A 5 3.84 37.59 0.00
C SER A 5 5.23 37.43 0.59
N SER A 6 5.45 38.18 1.67
CA SER A 6 6.66 38.20 2.46
C SER A 6 6.33 37.59 3.83
N ARG A 7 7.28 36.79 4.34
CA ARG A 7 7.55 36.41 5.74
C ARG A 7 6.76 35.25 6.37
N ASN A 8 7.49 34.19 6.74
CA ASN A 8 7.80 33.83 8.14
C ASN A 8 9.05 32.93 8.16
N SER A 9 10.16 33.38 8.78
CA SER A 9 10.54 33.13 10.19
C SER A 9 11.12 31.71 10.37
N SER A 10 12.44 31.53 10.23
CA SER A 10 13.43 31.58 11.34
C SER A 10 13.10 30.62 12.48
N TYR A 11 13.68 29.41 12.42
CA TYR A 11 14.20 28.53 13.49
C TYR A 11 14.90 27.40 12.69
N TYR A 12 16.21 27.14 12.78
CA TYR A 12 16.90 26.44 13.85
C TYR A 12 18.39 26.81 13.88
N HIS A 13 18.88 27.12 15.08
CA HIS A 13 20.31 27.23 15.38
C HIS A 13 20.89 25.87 15.79
N ASN A 14 22.12 25.63 15.33
CA ASN A 14 23.20 24.83 15.93
C ASN A 14 22.91 23.39 16.38
N ARG A 15 23.51 22.45 15.64
CA ARG A 15 24.21 21.29 16.23
C ARG A 15 25.32 20.78 15.32
N SER A 16 26.51 21.34 15.54
CA SER A 16 27.79 20.71 15.25
C SER A 16 27.97 19.46 16.13
N SER A 17 28.28 18.30 15.52
CA SER A 17 29.22 17.27 16.01
C SER A 17 29.08 15.97 15.20
N SER A 18 29.99 15.74 14.24
CA SER A 18 30.50 14.40 13.93
C SER A 18 31.47 14.00 15.08
N PRO A 19 31.75 12.72 15.39
CA PRO A 19 32.35 11.78 14.43
C PRO A 19 32.11 10.26 14.66
N THR A 20 32.68 9.49 13.72
CA THR A 20 33.24 8.13 13.87
C THR A 20 32.32 6.93 13.60
N ALA A 21 32.53 6.31 12.45
CA ALA A 21 32.01 4.99 12.08
C ALA A 21 32.94 3.88 12.60
N PRO A 22 32.43 2.80 13.22
CA PRO A 22 33.20 1.57 13.42
C PRO A 22 33.00 0.61 12.25
N GLN A 23 34.12 0.11 11.71
CA GLN A 23 34.18 -0.97 10.74
C GLN A 23 33.57 -2.26 11.31
N ARG A 24 32.74 -2.94 10.51
CA ARG A 24 32.20 -4.28 10.83
C ARG A 24 33.01 -5.37 10.13
N PRO A 25 33.37 -6.46 10.84
CA PRO A 25 34.08 -7.59 10.24
C PRO A 25 33.16 -8.48 9.39
N ARG A 26 33.76 -9.06 8.35
CA ARG A 26 33.21 -10.05 7.42
C ARG A 26 32.67 -11.28 8.16
N ARG A 27 31.39 -11.61 7.94
CA ARG A 27 30.76 -12.84 8.45
C ARG A 27 30.86 -13.94 7.40
N GLY A 28 31.54 -15.02 7.78
CA GLY A 28 31.81 -16.19 6.96
C GLY A 28 30.56 -17.00 6.60
N GLN A 29 30.71 -17.72 5.50
CA GLN A 29 29.79 -18.70 4.94
C GLN A 29 29.79 -19.95 5.82
N HIS A 30 28.60 -20.47 6.16
CA HIS A 30 28.43 -21.87 6.53
C HIS A 30 27.19 -22.38 5.82
N SER A 31 27.45 -23.22 4.81
CA SER A 31 26.52 -24.13 4.18
C SER A 31 26.33 -25.34 5.11
N GLU A 32 25.10 -25.56 5.59
CA GLU A 32 24.70 -26.87 6.10
C GLU A 32 23.39 -27.30 5.46
N LEU A 33 23.52 -28.32 4.63
CA LEU A 33 22.46 -29.14 4.07
C LEU A 33 21.87 -30.00 5.18
N HIS A 34 20.59 -29.84 5.47
CA HIS A 34 19.84 -30.82 6.26
C HIS A 34 18.66 -31.34 5.44
N SER A 35 18.90 -32.48 4.81
CA SER A 35 17.89 -33.40 4.30
C SER A 35 17.00 -33.85 5.46
N ARG A 36 15.69 -33.56 5.39
CA ARG A 36 14.69 -34.19 6.27
C ARG A 36 13.73 -35.02 5.44
N SER A 37 13.85 -36.31 5.69
CA SER A 37 13.06 -37.42 5.21
C SER A 37 11.59 -37.33 5.62
N HIS A 38 10.75 -37.84 4.72
CA HIS A 38 9.34 -38.13 4.92
C HIS A 38 9.11 -39.23 5.95
N SER A 39 8.02 -39.12 6.71
CA SER A 39 7.30 -40.25 7.32
C SER A 39 5.84 -39.85 7.61
N PRO A 40 4.92 -40.83 7.69
CA PRO A 40 3.57 -40.71 7.14
C PRO A 40 2.44 -40.45 8.15
N SER A 41 1.39 -39.86 7.60
CA SER A 41 -0.06 -39.94 7.87
C SER A 41 -0.56 -40.69 9.11
N ILE A 42 -1.21 -39.95 10.03
CA ILE A 42 -2.11 -40.49 11.07
C ILE A 42 -3.57 -40.17 10.68
N PRO A 43 -4.52 -41.12 10.85
CA PRO A 43 -5.88 -41.00 10.33
C PRO A 43 -6.81 -40.10 11.18
N ARG A 44 -7.83 -39.61 10.47
CA ARG A 44 -8.88 -38.67 10.87
C ARG A 44 -9.71 -39.16 12.06
N SER A 45 -9.85 -38.29 13.06
CA SER A 45 -10.88 -38.33 14.09
C SER A 45 -12.22 -37.83 13.54
N SER A 46 -13.26 -38.63 13.75
CA SER A 46 -14.67 -38.35 13.49
C SER A 46 -15.32 -37.75 14.72
N SER A 47 -15.94 -36.57 14.58
CA SER A 47 -16.89 -36.02 15.56
C SER A 47 -18.08 -35.34 14.86
N PRO A 48 -19.27 -35.31 15.51
CA PRO A 48 -20.59 -35.23 14.88
C PRO A 48 -21.13 -33.79 14.74
N PRO A 49 -22.32 -33.60 14.12
CA PRO A 49 -22.85 -32.28 13.78
C PRO A 49 -23.55 -31.61 14.99
N SER A 50 -23.17 -30.36 15.26
CA SER A 50 -23.85 -29.49 16.21
C SER A 50 -24.94 -28.71 15.50
N ASP A 51 -26.18 -29.03 15.87
CA ASP A 51 -27.42 -28.41 15.43
C ASP A 51 -27.64 -27.05 16.14
N LYS A 52 -28.24 -26.10 15.40
CA LYS A 52 -29.11 -24.99 15.86
C LYS A 52 -28.61 -24.03 16.95
N SER A 53 -28.44 -22.75 16.57
CA SER A 53 -28.97 -21.65 17.40
C SER A 53 -29.21 -20.34 16.63
N THR A 54 -30.51 -20.05 16.48
CA THR A 54 -31.17 -18.77 16.76
C THR A 54 -30.75 -17.50 16.00
N SER A 55 -31.53 -17.22 14.96
CA SER A 55 -31.82 -15.88 14.42
C SER A 55 -32.37 -14.97 15.54
N SER A 56 -31.53 -14.09 16.06
CA SER A 56 -31.95 -12.98 16.93
C SER A 56 -32.41 -11.80 16.07
N LYS A 57 -33.73 -11.69 15.92
CA LYS A 57 -34.42 -10.52 15.39
C LYS A 57 -34.23 -9.34 16.36
N HIS A 58 -33.43 -8.36 15.97
CA HIS A 58 -33.37 -7.08 16.68
C HIS A 58 -34.69 -6.32 16.51
N ARG A 59 -35.47 -6.25 17.61
CA ARG A 59 -36.60 -5.35 17.79
C ARG A 59 -36.08 -3.91 17.75
N ARG A 60 -36.62 -3.09 16.84
CA ARG A 60 -36.59 -1.63 16.94
C ARG A 60 -37.61 -1.21 17.99
N SER A 61 -37.17 -0.69 19.14
CA SER A 61 -38.04 0.12 20.00
C SER A 61 -37.80 1.59 19.64
N SER A 62 -38.86 2.24 19.19
CA SER A 62 -38.94 3.69 19.09
C SER A 62 -39.10 4.24 20.51
N THR A 63 -38.13 5.02 20.97
CA THR A 63 -38.26 5.81 22.18
C THR A 63 -38.21 7.28 21.76
N GLU A 64 -39.29 7.98 22.04
CA GLU A 64 -39.47 9.41 21.89
C GLU A 64 -38.37 10.16 22.66
N SER A 65 -37.80 11.18 22.03
CA SER A 65 -36.75 12.03 22.60
C SER A 65 -37.36 13.30 23.16
N ASP A 66 -37.37 13.38 24.49
CA ASP A 66 -37.41 14.64 25.24
C ASP A 66 -36.18 15.48 24.93
N LEU A 67 -36.42 16.79 24.90
CA LEU A 67 -35.46 17.88 24.80
C LEU A 67 -34.65 17.94 26.09
N ASP A 68 -33.32 18.10 25.99
CA ASP A 68 -32.58 19.13 26.75
C ASP A 68 -31.06 19.10 26.43
N ASP A 69 -30.57 20.30 26.14
CA ASP A 69 -29.28 20.90 26.47
C ASP A 69 -28.04 20.00 26.68
N ASP A 70 -27.12 20.00 25.70
CA ASP A 70 -25.74 19.54 25.91
C ASP A 70 -24.75 20.38 25.08
N GLU A 71 -24.22 21.39 25.78
CA GLU A 71 -22.86 21.93 25.78
C GLU A 71 -21.89 21.45 24.67
N HIS A 72 -21.29 22.43 23.97
CA HIS A 72 -20.34 22.27 22.86
C HIS A 72 -19.01 21.61 23.26
N SER A 73 -19.02 20.31 23.53
CA SER A 73 -17.79 19.50 23.51
C SER A 73 -17.33 19.28 22.05
N PRO A 74 -16.09 19.62 21.67
CA PRO A 74 -15.61 19.39 20.31
C PRO A 74 -15.58 17.88 20.03
N LYS A 75 -16.49 17.44 19.16
CA LYS A 75 -16.61 16.05 18.72
C LYS A 75 -15.28 15.63 18.06
N ARG A 76 -14.48 14.83 18.79
CA ARG A 76 -13.24 14.22 18.30
C ARG A 76 -13.49 13.62 16.91
N HIS A 77 -12.79 14.14 15.90
CA HIS A 77 -12.88 13.73 14.50
C HIS A 77 -12.48 12.26 14.31
N LYS A 78 -13.42 11.35 14.56
CA LYS A 78 -13.25 9.91 14.30
C LYS A 78 -13.35 9.57 12.80
N GLY A 79 -13.54 10.59 11.95
CA GLY A 79 -13.68 10.47 10.49
C GLY A 79 -12.41 10.72 9.65
N ASN A 80 -11.30 11.17 10.23
CA ASN A 80 -10.16 11.61 9.40
C ASN A 80 -9.19 10.50 8.97
N THR A 81 -9.20 9.33 9.63
CA THR A 81 -8.31 8.21 9.22
C THR A 81 -8.66 7.64 7.85
N ASP A 82 -9.93 7.73 7.46
CA ASP A 82 -10.39 7.28 6.15
C ASP A 82 -9.97 8.27 5.05
N ALA A 83 -9.89 9.56 5.37
CA ALA A 83 -9.34 10.57 4.47
C ALA A 83 -7.86 10.29 4.16
N LEU A 84 -7.05 9.95 5.18
CA LEU A 84 -5.65 9.55 5.00
C LEU A 84 -5.50 8.32 4.09
N ILE A 85 -6.35 7.30 4.28
CA ILE A 85 -6.35 6.11 3.41
C ILE A 85 -6.72 6.50 1.97
N SER A 86 -7.72 7.37 1.80
CA SER A 86 -8.14 7.85 0.48
C SER A 86 -7.02 8.63 -0.23
N LYS A 87 -6.34 9.54 0.48
CA LYS A 87 -5.17 10.25 -0.02
C LYS A 87 -4.03 9.30 -0.41
N GLY A 88 -3.81 8.26 0.40
CA GLY A 88 -2.86 7.19 0.08
C GLY A 88 -3.20 6.45 -1.23
N ARG A 89 -4.50 6.18 -1.50
CA ARG A 89 -4.95 5.56 -2.75
C ARG A 89 -4.66 6.46 -3.96
N ILE A 90 -5.02 7.74 -3.86
CA ILE A 90 -4.78 8.73 -4.94
C ILE A 90 -3.28 8.82 -5.22
N TYR A 91 -2.47 8.98 -4.17
CA TYR A 91 -1.03 9.08 -4.30
C TYR A 91 -0.40 7.80 -4.88
N GLY A 92 -0.88 6.62 -4.50
CA GLY A 92 -0.43 5.36 -5.08
C GLY A 92 -0.67 5.28 -6.59
N ARG A 93 -1.84 5.74 -7.07
CA ARG A 93 -2.19 5.71 -8.50
C ARG A 93 -1.49 6.78 -9.34
N TYR A 94 -1.35 8.00 -8.81
CA TYR A 94 -0.88 9.16 -9.59
C TYR A 94 0.52 9.66 -9.23
N GLY A 95 1.06 9.27 -8.08
CA GLY A 95 2.30 9.81 -7.52
C GLY A 95 3.46 8.82 -7.56
N GLU A 96 3.45 7.87 -6.62
CA GLU A 96 4.51 6.88 -6.44
C GLU A 96 3.92 5.57 -5.87
N MET A 97 3.95 4.53 -6.69
CA MET A 97 3.34 3.24 -6.37
C MET A 97 4.30 2.30 -5.63
N TRP A 98 5.61 2.42 -5.82
CA TRP A 98 6.57 1.36 -5.48
C TRP A 98 7.37 1.68 -4.21
N ARG A 99 7.80 2.92 -4.03
CA ARG A 99 8.53 3.33 -2.81
C ARG A 99 7.64 3.34 -1.57
N THR A 100 8.22 3.08 -0.40
CA THR A 100 7.46 3.10 0.85
C THR A 100 7.10 4.53 1.23
N ILE A 101 5.88 4.75 1.73
CA ILE A 101 5.49 6.08 2.21
C ILE A 101 6.42 6.56 3.32
N ARG A 102 6.91 5.63 4.15
CA ARG A 102 7.89 5.92 5.19
C ARG A 102 9.13 6.61 4.64
N SER A 103 9.82 6.02 3.65
CA SER A 103 11.06 6.62 3.14
C SER A 103 10.81 7.96 2.44
N ILE A 104 9.63 8.13 1.85
CA ILE A 104 9.22 9.38 1.21
C ILE A 104 9.03 10.48 2.26
N VAL A 105 8.26 10.20 3.32
CA VAL A 105 7.95 11.20 4.37
C VAL A 105 9.18 11.50 5.22
N GLU A 106 9.95 10.49 5.63
CA GLU A 106 11.16 10.70 6.44
C GLU A 106 12.20 11.56 5.70
N GLU A 107 12.43 11.31 4.40
CA GLU A 107 13.32 12.15 3.58
C GLU A 107 12.74 13.55 3.37
N GLY A 108 11.44 13.65 3.16
CA GLY A 108 10.72 14.91 2.95
C GLY A 108 10.79 15.87 4.13
N VAL A 109 10.61 15.34 5.34
CA VAL A 109 10.61 16.13 6.58
C VAL A 109 12.04 16.48 7.03
N THR A 110 13.04 15.70 6.63
CA THR A 110 14.45 15.95 7.01
C THR A 110 15.10 17.05 6.18
N ARG A 111 14.58 17.33 4.98
CA ARG A 111 15.18 18.29 4.04
C ARG A 111 14.50 19.65 4.03
N THR A 112 15.28 20.67 3.73
CA THR A 112 14.81 22.02 3.38
C THR A 112 14.83 22.24 1.86
N GLU A 113 14.15 23.27 1.37
CA GLU A 113 14.13 23.59 -0.07
C GLU A 113 15.50 24.05 -0.60
N ASP A 114 16.37 24.52 0.29
CA ASP A 114 17.72 25.03 -0.03
C ASP A 114 18.79 23.93 -0.06
N ASP A 115 18.45 22.70 0.32
CA ASP A 115 19.40 21.59 0.36
C ASP A 115 19.81 21.17 -1.07
N ASP A 116 21.11 21.19 -1.37
CA ASP A 116 21.64 20.74 -2.66
C ASP A 116 21.49 19.22 -2.83
N GLU A 117 20.88 18.80 -3.94
CA GLU A 117 20.71 17.40 -4.32
C GLU A 117 22.05 16.64 -4.39
N SER A 118 23.18 17.33 -4.64
CA SER A 118 24.52 16.73 -4.73
C SER A 118 25.00 16.08 -3.42
N HIS A 119 24.44 16.47 -2.27
CA HIS A 119 24.78 15.93 -0.95
C HIS A 119 24.11 14.59 -0.64
N TYR A 120 23.22 14.11 -1.50
CA TYR A 120 22.41 12.93 -1.22
C TYR A 120 22.52 11.88 -2.30
N THR A 121 22.23 10.64 -1.93
CA THR A 121 22.18 9.55 -2.90
C THR A 121 21.02 9.73 -3.89
N ALA A 122 21.14 9.13 -5.07
CA ALA A 122 20.08 9.13 -6.08
C ALA A 122 18.73 8.60 -5.53
N SER A 123 18.77 7.61 -4.63
CA SER A 123 17.56 7.05 -4.02
C SER A 123 16.86 8.04 -3.08
N GLN A 124 17.65 8.79 -2.29
CA GLN A 124 17.14 9.84 -1.41
C GLN A 124 16.55 11.00 -2.22
N ASN A 125 17.25 11.47 -3.26
CA ASN A 125 16.72 12.50 -4.16
C ASN A 125 15.41 12.07 -4.82
N ALA A 126 15.31 10.81 -5.24
CA ALA A 126 14.06 10.27 -5.76
C ALA A 126 12.94 10.24 -4.71
N ALA A 127 13.23 9.89 -3.45
CA ALA A 127 12.26 9.93 -2.36
C ALA A 127 11.79 11.36 -2.05
N TYR A 128 12.70 12.34 -2.03
CA TYR A 128 12.36 13.75 -1.83
C TYR A 128 11.48 14.30 -2.96
N ARG A 129 11.79 13.99 -4.23
CA ARG A 129 10.94 14.37 -5.36
C ARG A 129 9.56 13.71 -5.30
N ALA A 130 9.47 12.48 -4.77
CA ALA A 130 8.20 11.82 -4.51
C ALA A 130 7.44 12.55 -3.37
N PHE A 131 8.12 13.00 -2.32
CA PHE A 131 7.51 13.78 -1.25
C PHE A 131 6.92 15.10 -1.75
N LYS A 132 7.62 15.83 -2.63
CA LYS A 132 7.06 17.02 -3.27
C LYS A 132 5.76 16.73 -4.02
N ARG A 133 5.67 15.59 -4.72
CA ARG A 133 4.42 15.13 -5.36
C ARG A 133 3.34 14.76 -4.35
N LEU A 134 3.71 14.19 -3.20
CA LEU A 134 2.78 13.89 -2.12
C LEU A 134 2.12 15.16 -1.58
N LEU A 135 2.90 16.23 -1.41
CA LEU A 135 2.38 17.54 -0.98
C LEU A 135 1.39 18.15 -1.98
N LEU A 136 1.56 17.92 -3.29
CA LEU A 136 0.58 18.35 -4.30
C LEU A 136 -0.77 17.64 -4.14
N VAL A 137 -0.76 16.35 -3.78
CA VAL A 137 -1.98 15.55 -3.55
C VAL A 137 -2.60 15.84 -2.17
N PHE A 138 -1.74 16.19 -1.21
CA PHE A 138 -2.10 16.37 0.19
C PHE A 138 -1.39 17.57 0.82
N PRO A 139 -1.86 18.80 0.53
CA PRO A 139 -1.20 20.03 1.01
C PRO A 139 -1.18 20.17 2.54
N THR A 140 -2.17 19.60 3.24
CA THR A 140 -2.30 19.65 4.71
C THR A 140 -1.53 18.54 5.42
N LEU A 141 -0.57 17.88 4.75
CA LEU A 141 0.18 16.77 5.31
C LEU A 141 0.92 17.14 6.61
N ALA A 142 1.44 18.36 6.71
CA ALA A 142 2.15 18.84 7.90
C ALA A 142 1.21 18.90 9.11
N ASP A 143 0.04 19.54 8.95
CA ASP A 143 -0.99 19.66 9.99
C ASP A 143 -1.47 18.28 10.47
N GLU A 144 -1.54 17.33 9.55
CA GLU A 144 -1.97 15.96 9.82
C GLU A 144 -0.91 15.16 10.57
N ILE A 145 0.38 15.38 10.25
CA ILE A 145 1.50 14.79 11.00
C ILE A 145 1.53 15.35 12.43
N GLU A 146 1.29 16.64 12.61
CA GLU A 146 1.18 17.27 13.94
C GLU A 146 -0.01 16.71 14.72
N SER A 147 -1.17 16.58 14.08
CA SER A 147 -2.42 16.15 14.72
C SER A 147 -2.44 14.66 15.10
N PHE A 148 -1.94 13.78 14.22
CA PHE A 148 -2.07 12.32 14.38
C PHE A 148 -0.76 11.60 14.67
N GLY A 149 0.37 12.30 14.56
CA GLY A 149 1.71 11.75 14.65
C GLY A 149 2.18 11.11 13.33
N MET A 150 3.45 11.32 13.01
CA MET A 150 4.08 10.87 11.76
C MET A 150 3.86 9.38 11.47
N LYS A 151 4.00 8.52 12.49
CA LYS A 151 3.82 7.07 12.34
C LYS A 151 2.40 6.71 11.87
N THR A 152 1.38 7.29 12.50
CA THR A 152 -0.02 7.04 12.17
C THR A 152 -0.33 7.48 10.74
N VAL A 153 0.14 8.67 10.35
CA VAL A 153 -0.06 9.21 9.01
C VAL A 153 0.59 8.32 7.96
N ILE A 154 1.86 7.93 8.17
CA ILE A 154 2.59 7.01 7.29
C ILE A 154 1.83 5.69 7.13
N ASP A 155 1.40 5.08 8.23
CA ASP A 155 0.74 3.77 8.21
C ASP A 155 -0.60 3.82 7.44
N LYS A 156 -1.37 4.91 7.60
CA LYS A 156 -2.66 5.10 6.91
C LYS A 156 -2.48 5.39 5.41
N LEU A 157 -1.55 6.27 5.05
CA LEU A 157 -1.20 6.55 3.66
C LEU A 157 -0.69 5.28 2.95
N ASP A 158 0.19 4.52 3.61
CA ASP A 158 0.75 3.29 3.04
C ASP A 158 -0.32 2.20 2.88
N THR A 159 -1.24 2.10 3.84
CA THR A 159 -2.43 1.25 3.73
C THR A 159 -3.26 1.62 2.50
N GLY A 160 -3.52 2.91 2.29
CA GLY A 160 -4.22 3.42 1.10
C GLY A 160 -3.52 3.05 -0.20
N ARG A 161 -2.21 3.33 -0.29
CA ARG A 161 -1.37 3.00 -1.46
C ARG A 161 -1.44 1.51 -1.81
N ARG A 162 -1.21 0.64 -0.82
CA ARG A 162 -1.25 -0.82 -1.01
C ARG A 162 -2.63 -1.31 -1.43
N ARG A 163 -3.71 -0.75 -0.86
CA ARG A 163 -5.08 -1.09 -1.25
C ARG A 163 -5.38 -0.71 -2.70
N ALA A 164 -4.99 0.48 -3.13
CA ALA A 164 -5.15 0.89 -4.53
C ALA A 164 -4.48 -0.10 -5.48
N ARG A 165 -3.22 -0.47 -5.20
CA ARG A 165 -2.50 -1.49 -5.99
C ARG A 165 -3.25 -2.82 -6.07
N SER A 166 -3.69 -3.35 -4.92
CA SER A 166 -4.37 -4.65 -4.86
C SER A 166 -5.70 -4.61 -5.61
N GLU A 167 -6.45 -3.52 -5.47
CA GLU A 167 -7.70 -3.28 -6.20
C GLU A 167 -7.46 -3.22 -7.72
N ASP A 168 -6.46 -2.45 -8.16
CA ASP A 168 -6.13 -2.34 -9.59
C ASP A 168 -5.70 -3.71 -10.16
N ILE A 169 -4.87 -4.47 -9.45
CA ILE A 169 -4.47 -5.84 -9.86
C ILE A 169 -5.69 -6.77 -9.91
N ASN A 170 -6.60 -6.68 -8.95
CA ASN A 170 -7.76 -7.55 -8.89
C ASN A 170 -8.78 -7.20 -9.98
N SER A 171 -9.01 -5.91 -10.25
CA SER A 171 -9.86 -5.43 -11.35
C SER A 171 -9.30 -5.89 -12.69
N VAL A 172 -8.02 -5.65 -12.97
CA VAL A 172 -7.42 -6.12 -14.23
C VAL A 172 -7.57 -7.63 -14.39
N LYS A 173 -7.38 -8.41 -13.32
CA LYS A 173 -7.57 -9.86 -13.36
C LYS A 173 -9.02 -10.30 -13.58
N SER A 174 -10.02 -9.57 -13.10
CA SER A 174 -11.43 -9.86 -13.43
C SER A 174 -11.74 -9.48 -14.86
N ASP A 175 -11.24 -8.32 -15.30
CA ASP A 175 -11.64 -7.69 -16.54
C ASP A 175 -11.00 -8.38 -17.77
N ILE A 176 -9.84 -9.02 -17.62
CA ILE A 176 -9.22 -9.87 -18.65
C ILE A 176 -10.18 -10.99 -19.13
N GLY A 177 -11.06 -11.49 -18.27
CA GLY A 177 -12.04 -12.49 -18.71
C GLY A 177 -13.06 -11.93 -19.70
N GLU A 178 -13.21 -10.60 -19.77
CA GLU A 178 -14.31 -9.89 -20.43
C GLU A 178 -13.83 -8.94 -21.53
N TRP A 179 -12.54 -8.59 -21.56
CA TRP A 179 -11.95 -7.66 -22.53
C TRP A 179 -12.03 -8.09 -24.01
N ARG A 180 -12.35 -9.37 -24.28
CA ARG A 180 -12.48 -9.95 -25.62
C ARG A 180 -13.34 -11.20 -25.59
N GLN A 181 -13.80 -11.61 -26.76
CA GLN A 181 -14.36 -12.93 -26.94
C GLN A 181 -13.22 -13.97 -26.94
N TRP A 182 -13.36 -14.99 -26.09
CA TRP A 182 -12.41 -16.08 -25.93
C TRP A 182 -12.98 -17.36 -26.55
N ASN A 183 -12.12 -18.12 -27.22
CA ASN A 183 -12.39 -19.44 -27.78
C ASN A 183 -11.25 -20.42 -27.45
N PRO A 184 -11.46 -21.40 -26.54
CA PRO A 184 -12.67 -21.64 -25.76
C PRO A 184 -12.99 -20.49 -24.78
N PRO A 185 -14.17 -20.45 -24.14
CA PRO A 185 -14.49 -19.41 -23.15
C PRO A 185 -13.46 -19.33 -22.02
N PHE A 186 -13.15 -18.12 -21.56
CA PHE A 186 -12.14 -17.91 -20.52
C PHE A 186 -12.56 -18.54 -19.18
N PRO A 187 -11.70 -19.32 -18.51
CA PRO A 187 -12.03 -20.01 -17.27
C PRO A 187 -11.99 -19.02 -16.09
N LYS A 188 -13.12 -18.35 -15.82
CA LYS A 188 -13.23 -17.34 -14.76
C LYS A 188 -12.94 -17.89 -13.35
N THR A 189 -13.36 -19.12 -13.08
CA THR A 189 -13.24 -19.75 -11.74
C THR A 189 -11.97 -20.58 -11.59
N ASP A 190 -11.58 -21.32 -12.63
CA ASP A 190 -10.41 -22.19 -12.62
C ASP A 190 -9.22 -21.55 -13.34
N ARG A 191 -8.44 -20.76 -12.61
CA ARG A 191 -7.24 -20.13 -13.16
C ARG A 191 -6.15 -21.13 -13.54
N SER A 192 -6.23 -22.39 -13.10
CA SER A 192 -5.26 -23.42 -13.50
C SER A 192 -5.36 -23.78 -14.99
N LEU A 193 -6.46 -23.40 -15.65
CA LEU A 193 -6.70 -23.55 -17.09
C LEU A 193 -6.37 -22.28 -17.88
N SER A 194 -5.95 -21.19 -17.22
CA SER A 194 -5.54 -19.94 -17.88
C SER A 194 -4.06 -19.96 -18.29
N GLY A 195 -3.57 -18.89 -18.94
CA GLY A 195 -2.19 -18.78 -19.40
C GLY A 195 -1.89 -19.73 -20.56
N PHE A 196 -0.73 -20.38 -20.57
CA PHE A 196 -0.31 -21.28 -21.67
C PHE A 196 -1.22 -22.49 -21.90
N LYS A 197 -2.05 -22.88 -20.93
CA LYS A 197 -3.03 -23.98 -21.09
C LYS A 197 -4.28 -23.59 -21.86
N HIS A 198 -4.56 -22.29 -21.99
CA HIS A 198 -5.65 -21.79 -22.80
C HIS A 198 -5.10 -21.34 -24.15
N PRO A 199 -5.55 -21.90 -25.30
CA PRO A 199 -4.88 -21.71 -26.58
C PRO A 199 -4.73 -20.24 -26.96
N MET A 200 -5.80 -19.44 -26.81
CA MET A 200 -5.70 -18.00 -27.09
C MET A 200 -4.87 -17.21 -26.07
N CYS A 201 -4.79 -17.65 -24.79
CA CYS A 201 -3.94 -16.95 -23.82
C CYS A 201 -2.48 -17.29 -24.06
N GLY A 202 -2.18 -18.57 -24.33
CA GLY A 202 -0.86 -19.04 -24.70
C GLY A 202 -0.33 -18.33 -25.95
N HIS A 203 -1.16 -18.22 -26.99
CA HIS A 203 -0.83 -17.46 -28.19
C HIS A 203 -0.48 -15.98 -27.88
N LEU A 204 -1.22 -15.31 -26.99
CA LEU A 204 -0.94 -13.92 -26.59
C LEU A 204 0.33 -13.78 -25.73
N LEU A 205 0.73 -14.84 -25.02
CA LEU A 205 1.91 -14.87 -24.17
C LEU A 205 3.15 -15.38 -24.91
N CYS A 206 2.98 -15.94 -26.10
CA CYS A 206 4.06 -16.47 -26.93
C CYS A 206 5.00 -15.33 -27.34
N PRO A 207 6.33 -15.49 -27.16
CA PRO A 207 7.30 -14.53 -27.65
C PRO A 207 7.13 -14.28 -29.16
N ILE A 208 7.48 -13.07 -29.61
CA ILE A 208 7.36 -12.70 -31.03
C ILE A 208 8.25 -13.54 -31.95
N ASP A 209 9.35 -14.07 -31.42
CA ASP A 209 10.33 -14.88 -32.15
C ASP A 209 9.95 -16.37 -32.20
N GLU A 210 8.87 -16.77 -31.52
CA GLU A 210 8.37 -18.14 -31.48
C GLU A 210 7.03 -18.22 -32.24
N ASP A 211 6.87 -19.23 -33.10
CA ASP A 211 5.58 -19.51 -33.73
C ASP A 211 4.77 -20.45 -32.84
N TRP A 212 3.70 -19.93 -32.24
CA TRP A 212 2.76 -20.70 -31.43
C TRP A 212 2.15 -21.91 -32.17
N ASN A 213 2.07 -21.85 -33.50
CA ASN A 213 1.50 -22.93 -34.31
C ASN A 213 2.54 -23.96 -34.74
N ASN A 214 3.83 -23.74 -34.44
CA ASN A 214 4.86 -24.71 -34.75
C ASN A 214 4.87 -25.81 -33.68
N GLU A 215 4.38 -26.99 -34.03
CA GLU A 215 4.31 -28.17 -33.14
C GLU A 215 5.67 -28.84 -32.88
N GLU A 216 6.81 -28.24 -33.26
CA GLU A 216 8.14 -28.79 -32.94
C GLU A 216 8.53 -28.49 -31.47
N SER A 217 8.06 -29.33 -30.54
CA SER A 217 8.68 -29.58 -29.23
C SER A 217 8.28 -30.94 -28.65
#